data_AF-E2C2D8-F1
#
_entry.id   AF-E2C2D8-F1
#
_cell.length_a   1.000
_cell.length_b   1.000
_cell.length_c   1.000
_cell.angle_alpha   90.00
_cell.angle_beta   90.00
_cell.angle_gamma   90.00
#
_symmetry.space_group_name_H-M   'P 1'
#
loop_
_entity.id
_entity.type
_entity.pdbx_description
1 polymer ?
#
loop_
_entity_poly.entity_id
_entity_poly.type
_entity_poly.pdbx_seq_one_letter_code
_entity_poly.pdbx_strand_id
1 'polypeptide(L)' 'RTVEKWFAKFRRGEFNLEDEPRSGRPSDIDDDVLRTLVLNNPRISTEEVATALNVD' A
#
# COMPACT_ATOMS: atom_id res chain seq x y z
N ARG A 1 16.43 -12.42 -19.40
CA ARG A 1 15.58 -11.32 -18.87
C ARG A 1 15.95 -10.87 -17.45
N THR A 2 16.00 -11.74 -16.42
CA THR A 2 16.39 -11.30 -15.04
C THR A 2 17.89 -11.02 -14.92
N VAL A 3 18.75 -11.90 -15.45
CA VAL A 3 20.22 -11.73 -15.43
C VAL A 3 20.67 -10.46 -16.15
N GLU A 4 20.10 -10.16 -17.32
CA GLU A 4 20.44 -8.95 -18.10
C GLU A 4 20.08 -7.67 -17.33
N LYS A 5 18.94 -7.65 -16.63
CA LYS A 5 18.51 -6.50 -15.80
C LYS A 5 19.47 -6.26 -14.65
N TRP A 6 19.85 -7.32 -13.92
CA TRP A 6 20.82 -7.23 -12.83
C TRP A 6 22.21 -6.81 -13.32
N PHE A 7 22.66 -7.34 -14.46
CA PHE A 7 23.93 -6.96 -15.05
C PHE A 7 23.97 -5.48 -15.43
N ALA A 8 22.88 -4.94 -15.97
CA ALA A 8 22.74 -3.51 -16.25
C ALA A 8 22.76 -2.64 -14.97
N LYS A 9 22.09 -3.07 -13.90
CA LYS A 9 22.11 -2.40 -12.58
C LYS A 9 23.54 -2.35 -12.02
N PHE A 10 24.24 -3.48 -12.00
CA PHE A 10 25.62 -3.54 -11.51
C PHE A 10 26.58 -2.69 -12.35
N ARG A 11 26.41 -2.65 -13.68
CA ARG A 11 27.18 -1.76 -14.58
C ARG A 11 26.99 -0.27 -14.27
N ARG A 12 25.85 0.11 -13.67
CA ARG A 12 25.53 1.48 -13.25
C ARG A 12 25.96 1.79 -11.81
N GLY A 13 26.55 0.82 -11.11
CA GLY A 13 26.93 0.96 -9.70
C GLY A 13 25.77 0.75 -8.71
N GLU A 14 24.62 0.26 -9.18
CA GLU A 14 23.48 -0.07 -8.33
C GLU A 14 23.65 -1.48 -7.75
N PHE A 15 24.28 -1.57 -6.58
CA PHE A 15 24.55 -2.82 -5.87
C PHE A 15 23.53 -3.14 -4.77
N ASN A 16 22.53 -2.28 -4.56
CA ASN A 16 21.48 -2.56 -3.60
C ASN A 16 20.70 -3.81 -4.05
N LEU A 17 20.66 -4.81 -3.18
CA LEU A 17 19.94 -6.06 -3.41
C LEU A 17 18.54 -6.05 -2.80
N GLU A 18 18.22 -5.04 -1.99
CA GLU A 18 16.88 -4.85 -1.44
C GLU A 18 15.88 -4.59 -2.56
N ASP A 19 14.69 -5.13 -2.40
CA ASP A 19 13.61 -4.84 -3.32
C ASP A 19 13.24 -3.35 -3.24
N GLU A 20 13.19 -2.72 -4.40
CA GLU A 20 12.60 -1.40 -4.51
C GLU A 20 11.12 -1.45 -4.07
N PRO A 21 10.57 -0.32 -3.58
CA PRO A 21 9.16 -0.23 -3.26
C PRO A 21 8.33 -0.79 -4.41
N ARG A 22 7.63 -1.88 -4.12
CA ARG A 22 6.78 -2.53 -5.11
C ARG A 22 5.52 -1.68 -5.23
N SER A 23 5.07 -1.46 -6.46
CA SER A 23 3.72 -0.95 -6.68
C SER A 23 2.72 -1.97 -6.13
N GLY A 24 2.10 -1.65 -5.00
CA GLY A 24 0.91 -2.35 -4.52
C GLY A 24 -0.34 -1.88 -5.26
N ARG A 25 -1.48 -2.53 -5.00
CA ARG A 25 -2.78 -1.94 -5.34
C ARG A 25 -2.91 -0.67 -4.49
N PRO A 26 -3.15 0.51 -5.10
CA PRO A 26 -3.46 1.71 -4.33
C PRO A 26 -4.64 1.42 -3.41
N SER A 27 -4.56 1.82 -2.15
CA SER A 27 -5.73 1.81 -1.27
C SER A 27 -6.70 2.87 -1.80
N ASP A 28 -7.92 2.45 -2.13
CA ASP A 28 -8.99 3.37 -2.56
C ASP A 28 -9.53 4.20 -1.37
N ILE A 29 -9.14 3.82 -0.14
CA ILE A 29 -9.61 4.41 1.12
C ILE A 29 -8.53 5.33 1.70
N ASP A 30 -8.95 6.52 2.13
CA ASP A 30 -8.12 7.46 2.89
C ASP A 30 -8.03 7.04 4.37
N ASP A 31 -6.80 6.82 4.85
CA ASP A 31 -6.50 6.39 6.22
C ASP A 31 -6.95 7.42 7.28
N ASP A 32 -6.95 8.72 6.96
CA ASP A 32 -7.38 9.76 7.91
C ASP A 32 -8.90 9.75 8.09
N VAL A 33 -9.65 9.41 7.04
CA VAL A 33 -11.10 9.22 7.11
C VAL A 33 -11.42 7.98 7.95
N LEU A 34 -10.75 6.86 7.67
CA LEU A 34 -10.90 5.63 8.45
C LEU A 34 -10.59 5.87 9.94
N ARG A 35 -9.48 6.54 10.24
CA ARG A 35 -9.08 6.87 11.61
C ARG A 35 -10.12 7.74 12.31
N THR A 36 -10.68 8.73 11.61
CA THR A 36 -11.72 9.61 12.17
C THR A 36 -12.99 8.83 12.53
N LEU A 37 -13.43 7.89 11.68
CA LEU A 37 -14.58 7.03 11.96
C LEU A 37 -14.37 6.19 13.23
N VAL A 38 -13.21 5.55 13.34
CA VAL A 38 -12.86 4.71 14.49
C VAL A 38 -12.73 5.52 15.79
N LEU A 39 -12.16 6.73 15.73
CA LEU A 39 -12.04 7.60 16.90
C LEU A 39 -13.41 8.12 17.37
N ASN A 40 -14.32 8.44 16.45
CA ASN A 40 -15.66 8.92 16.78
C ASN A 40 -16.53 7.81 17.37
N ASN A 41 -16.41 6.57 16.88
CA ASN A 41 -17.07 5.41 17.44
C ASN A 41 -16.11 4.22 17.53
N PRO A 42 -15.44 4.03 18.68
CA PRO A 42 -14.50 2.91 18.87
C PRO A 42 -15.14 1.52 18.80
N ARG A 43 -16.47 1.41 18.80
CA ARG A 43 -17.22 0.16 18.67
C ARG A 43 -17.85 -0.05 17.29
N ILE A 44 -17.52 0.79 16.32
CA ILE A 44 -18.02 0.64 14.94
C ILE A 44 -17.60 -0.72 14.38
N SER A 45 -18.55 -1.41 13.76
CA SER A 45 -18.29 -2.68 13.09
C SER A 45 -17.66 -2.47 11.72
N THR A 46 -17.00 -3.50 11.19
CA THR A 46 -16.41 -3.45 9.84
C THR A 46 -17.48 -3.27 8.75
N GLU A 47 -18.70 -3.80 8.95
CA GLU A 47 -19.81 -3.65 8.02
C GLU A 47 -20.32 -2.20 7.98
N GLU A 48 -20.41 -1.55 9.13
CA GLU A 48 -20.76 -0.12 9.22
C GLU A 48 -19.66 0.76 8.61
N VAL A 49 -18.38 0.41 8.80
CA VAL A 49 -17.26 1.11 8.15
C VAL A 49 -17.32 0.97 6.63
N ALA A 50 -17.56 -0.26 6.13
CA ALA A 50 -17.70 -0.52 4.70
C ALA A 50 -18.86 0.28 4.09
N THR A 51 -20.00 0.29 4.78
CA THR A 51 -21.17 1.09 4.40
C THR A 51 -20.85 2.59 4.39
N ALA A 52 -20.17 3.10 5.42
CA ALA A 52 -19.82 4.52 5.53
C ALA A 52 -18.82 4.98 4.47
N LEU A 53 -17.93 4.08 4.03
CA LEU A 53 -16.91 4.35 3.02
C LEU A 53 -17.36 3.95 1.60
N ASN A 54 -18.57 3.39 1.45
CA ASN A 54 -19.11 2.88 0.20
C ASN A 54 -18.11 1.93 -0.50
N VAL A 55 -17.57 0.99 0.26
CA VAL A 55 -16.69 -0.09 -0.21
C VAL A 55 -17.37 -1.43 0.01
N ASP A 56 -17.26 -2.33 -0.97
CA ASP A 56 -17.83 -3.68 -0.94
C ASP A 56 -16.95 -4.69 -0.17
#